data_AF-A0A9W4T9Q5-F1
#
_entry.id   AF-A0A9W4T9Q5-F1
#
_cell.length_a   1.000
_cell.length_b   1.000
_cell.length_c   1.000
_cell.angle_alpha   90.00
_cell.angle_beta   90.00
_cell.angle_gamma   90.00
#
_symmetry.space_group_name_H-M   'P 1'
#
loop_
_entity.id
_entity.type
_entity.pdbx_description
1 polymer ?
#
loop_
_entity_poly.entity_id
_entity_poly.type
_entity_poly.pdbx_seq_one_letter_code
_entity_poly.pdbx_strand_id
1 'polypeptide(L)'
;PLTPKTRGAIVYGHNCGQSSRTIAKRLGCGKSTINDILNRLHETYSLTPKKQSGRPPLLNSPAQQELKAFVQENGENRRLCSKKLATVWTAYTKQPISA
;
A
#
# COMPACT_ATOMS: atom_id res chain seq x y z
N PRO A 1 -15.21 2.24 -2.04
CA PRO A 1 -14.46 3.34 -1.37
C PRO A 1 -15.24 4.65 -1.44
N LEU A 2 -15.44 5.35 -0.31
CA LEU A 2 -16.17 6.63 -0.30
C LEU A 2 -15.44 7.72 -1.08
N THR A 3 -16.19 8.57 -1.78
CA THR A 3 -15.60 9.72 -2.49
C THR A 3 -15.09 10.77 -1.48
N PRO A 4 -14.09 11.59 -1.85
CA PRO A 4 -13.62 12.70 -1.00
C PRO A 4 -14.77 13.64 -0.60
N LYS A 5 -15.69 13.92 -1.53
CA LYS A 5 -16.89 14.75 -1.28
C LYS A 5 -17.77 14.17 -0.18
N THR A 6 -18.02 12.85 -0.22
CA THR A 6 -18.83 12.18 0.82
C THR A 6 -18.13 12.21 2.18
N ARG A 7 -16.80 12.03 2.23
CA ARG A 7 -16.04 12.14 3.49
C ARG A 7 -16.10 13.56 4.06
N GLY A 8 -15.96 14.58 3.21
CA GLY A 8 -16.12 15.98 3.63
C GLY A 8 -17.52 16.27 4.20
N ALA A 9 -18.57 15.74 3.56
CA ALA A 9 -19.94 15.87 4.07
C ALA A 9 -20.15 15.21 5.44
N ILE A 10 -19.49 14.07 5.70
CA ILE A 10 -19.52 13.40 7.00
C ILE A 10 -18.91 14.29 8.09
N VAL A 11 -17.72 14.83 7.83
CA VAL A 11 -17.01 15.71 8.79
C VAL A 11 -17.79 16.99 9.04
N TYR A 12 -18.32 17.60 7.98
CA TYR A 12 -19.15 18.79 8.10
C TYR A 12 -20.39 18.52 8.97
N GLY A 13 -21.11 17.41 8.71
CA GLY A 13 -22.28 17.03 9.51
C GLY A 13 -21.93 16.81 10.98
N HIS A 14 -20.81 16.15 11.26
CA HIS A 14 -20.33 15.93 12.62
C HIS A 14 -19.99 17.26 13.32
N ASN A 15 -19.29 18.17 12.64
CA ASN A 15 -18.94 19.48 13.17
C ASN A 15 -20.17 20.37 13.41
N CYS A 16 -21.26 20.16 12.66
CA CYS A 16 -22.56 20.77 12.93
C CYS A 16 -23.34 20.12 14.08
N GLY A 17 -22.73 19.18 14.84
CA GLY A 17 -23.36 18.51 15.98
C GLY A 17 -24.34 17.40 15.59
N GLN A 18 -24.38 16.96 14.33
CA GLN A 18 -25.28 15.89 13.92
C GLN A 18 -24.77 14.53 14.40
N SER A 19 -25.69 13.68 14.88
CA SER A 19 -25.33 12.33 15.28
C SER A 19 -24.85 11.49 14.09
N SER A 20 -23.90 10.56 14.31
CA SER A 20 -23.43 9.63 13.26
C SER A 20 -24.59 8.85 12.62
N ARG A 21 -25.67 8.57 13.38
CA ARG A 21 -26.87 7.90 12.87
C ARG A 21 -27.64 8.78 11.89
N THR A 22 -27.77 10.08 12.16
CA THR A 22 -28.45 11.04 11.28
C THR A 22 -27.68 11.21 9.98
N ILE A 23 -26.35 11.36 10.08
CA ILE A 23 -25.45 11.47 8.93
C ILE A 23 -25.51 10.19 8.07
N ALA A 24 -25.50 9.01 8.71
CA ALA A 24 -25.64 7.71 8.05
C ALA A 24 -26.90 7.63 7.19
N LYS A 25 -28.05 7.96 7.77
CA LYS A 25 -29.34 7.97 7.06
C LYS A 25 -29.33 8.93 5.88
N ARG A 26 -28.81 10.15 6.07
CA ARG A 26 -28.76 11.18 5.02
C ARG A 26 -27.87 10.80 3.83
N LEU A 27 -26.73 10.16 4.11
CA LEU A 27 -25.72 9.82 3.10
C LEU A 27 -25.86 8.38 2.58
N GLY A 28 -26.81 7.59 3.09
CA GLY A 28 -26.96 6.18 2.75
C GLY A 28 -25.74 5.32 3.13
N CYS A 29 -24.98 5.72 4.14
CA CYS A 29 -23.75 5.05 4.57
C CYS A 29 -23.96 4.29 5.89
N GLY A 30 -23.15 3.27 6.14
CA GLY A 30 -23.15 2.58 7.44
C GLY A 30 -22.68 3.49 8.57
N LYS A 31 -23.32 3.40 9.75
CA LYS A 31 -22.89 4.14 10.96
C LYS A 31 -21.44 3.82 11.33
N SER A 32 -21.04 2.55 11.23
CA SER A 32 -19.65 2.12 11.47
C SER A 32 -18.69 2.84 10.55
N THR A 33 -19.00 2.93 9.25
CA THR A 33 -18.18 3.65 8.27
C THR A 33 -17.97 5.13 8.62
N ILE A 34 -19.00 5.79 9.15
CA ILE A 34 -18.88 7.17 9.63
C ILE A 34 -17.93 7.24 10.83
N ASN A 35 -18.13 6.36 11.81
CA ASN A 35 -17.27 6.31 12.99
C ASN A 35 -15.81 6.02 12.61
N ASP A 36 -15.57 5.08 11.70
CA ASP A 36 -14.22 4.75 11.22
C ASP A 36 -13.54 5.96 10.57
N ILE A 37 -14.29 6.78 9.84
CA ILE A 37 -13.78 8.01 9.23
C ILE A 37 -13.47 9.07 10.28
N LEU A 38 -14.36 9.26 11.25
CA LEU A 38 -14.17 10.25 12.33
C LEU A 38 -13.00 9.84 13.24
N ASN A 39 -12.89 8.56 13.60
CA ASN A 39 -11.77 8.01 14.36
C ASN A 39 -10.45 8.18 13.61
N ARG A 40 -10.42 7.84 12.31
CA ARG A 40 -9.24 8.06 11.47
C ARG A 40 -8.85 9.54 11.40
N LEU A 41 -9.82 10.44 11.28
CA LEU A 41 -9.57 11.88 11.29
C LEU A 41 -8.96 12.32 12.63
N HIS A 42 -9.48 11.83 13.75
CA HIS A 42 -8.95 12.12 15.08
C HIS A 42 -7.50 11.61 15.26
N GLU A 43 -7.21 10.39 14.79
CA GLU A 43 -5.89 9.78 14.92
C GLU A 43 -4.84 10.37 13.99
N THR A 44 -5.20 10.68 12.74
CA THR A 44 -4.25 10.99 11.67
C THR A 44 -4.38 12.40 11.10
N TYR A 45 -5.39 13.16 11.55
CA TYR A 45 -5.76 14.48 10.98
C TYR A 45 -5.98 14.46 9.47
N SER A 46 -6.26 13.28 8.89
CA SER A 46 -6.40 13.08 7.46
C SER A 46 -7.68 12.36 7.08
N LEU A 47 -8.35 12.87 6.04
CA LEU A 47 -9.50 12.25 5.39
C LEU A 47 -9.13 11.40 4.18
N THR A 48 -7.85 11.42 3.79
CA THR A 48 -7.35 10.56 2.73
C THR A 48 -7.03 9.19 3.33
N PRO A 49 -7.58 8.10 2.76
CA PRO A 49 -7.18 6.76 3.15
C PRO A 49 -5.68 6.63 2.88
N LYS A 50 -4.94 6.18 3.89
CA LYS A 50 -3.54 5.83 3.70
C LYS A 50 -3.45 4.73 2.65
N LYS A 51 -2.55 4.89 1.68
CA LYS A 51 -2.22 3.81 0.74
C LYS A 51 -1.78 2.61 1.56
N GLN A 52 -2.42 1.46 1.37
CA GLN A 52 -1.94 0.22 1.97
C GLN A 52 -0.55 -0.04 1.40
N SER A 53 0.47 0.00 2.26
CA SER A 53 1.78 -0.53 1.90
C SER A 53 1.60 -2.05 1.83
N GLY A 54 1.78 -2.61 0.64
CA GLY A 54 1.86 -4.06 0.48
C GLY A 54 3.04 -4.64 1.25
N ARG A 55 3.27 -5.94 1.10
CA ARG A 55 4.45 -6.59 1.68
C ARG A 55 5.72 -5.82 1.25
N PRO A 56 6.62 -5.47 2.18
CA PRO A 56 7.86 -4.80 1.83
C PRO A 56 8.66 -5.66 0.85
N PRO A 57 9.37 -5.05 -0.11
CA PRO A 57 10.21 -5.79 -1.04
C PRO A 57 11.33 -6.52 -0.29
N LEU A 58 11.69 -7.72 -0.76
CA LEU A 58 12.76 -8.54 -0.17
C LEU A 58 14.15 -7.89 -0.33
N LEU A 59 14.35 -7.17 -1.43
CA LEU A 59 15.58 -6.47 -1.76
C LEU A 59 15.36 -4.96 -1.65
N ASN A 60 16.37 -4.26 -1.16
CA ASN A 60 16.40 -2.79 -1.21
C ASN A 60 16.55 -2.30 -2.67
N SER A 61 16.30 -1.01 -2.90
CA SER A 61 16.33 -0.44 -4.26
C SER A 61 17.68 -0.64 -4.98
N PRO A 62 18.85 -0.47 -4.34
CA PRO A 62 20.14 -0.73 -4.98
C PRO A 62 20.33 -2.20 -5.38
N ALA A 63 20.06 -3.14 -4.47
CA ALA A 63 20.21 -4.57 -4.76
C ALA A 63 19.25 -5.04 -5.86
N GLN A 64 18.06 -4.43 -5.99
CA GLN A 64 17.18 -4.69 -7.14
C GLN A 64 17.76 -4.21 -8.46
N GLN A 65 18.41 -3.04 -8.48
CA GLN A 65 19.05 -2.51 -9.69
C GLN A 65 20.26 -3.35 -10.08
N GLU A 66 21.08 -3.77 -9.11
CA GLU A 66 22.20 -4.69 -9.35
C GLU A 66 21.71 -6.04 -9.88
N LEU A 67 20.66 -6.63 -9.29
CA LEU A 67 20.07 -7.87 -9.80
C LEU A 67 19.54 -7.70 -11.23
N LYS A 68 18.90 -6.57 -11.51
CA LYS A 68 18.41 -6.26 -12.87
C LYS A 68 19.56 -6.13 -13.87
N ALA A 69 20.63 -5.42 -13.51
CA ALA A 69 21.82 -5.29 -14.34
C ALA A 69 22.47 -6.66 -14.58
N PHE A 70 22.68 -7.44 -13.51
CA PHE A 70 23.25 -8.78 -13.56
C PHE A 70 22.49 -9.73 -14.50
N VAL A 71 21.14 -9.68 -14.50
CA VAL A 71 20.32 -10.47 -15.42
C VAL A 71 20.45 -9.99 -16.87
N GLN A 72 20.66 -8.69 -17.09
CA GLN A 72 20.72 -8.06 -18.41
C GLN A 72 22.10 -8.12 -19.06
N GLU A 73 23.18 -8.08 -18.28
CA GLU A 73 24.55 -7.86 -18.74
C GLU A 73 25.11 -9.00 -19.61
N ASN A 74 24.86 -10.27 -19.26
CA ASN A 74 25.53 -11.39 -19.92
C ASN A 74 24.75 -12.12 -21.02
N GLY A 75 23.48 -11.77 -21.28
CA GLY A 75 22.63 -12.45 -22.30
C GLY A 75 22.28 -13.92 -21.98
N GLU A 76 23.25 -14.70 -21.51
CA GLU A 76 23.13 -16.04 -20.93
C GLU A 76 22.31 -16.01 -19.64
N ASN A 77 22.60 -15.07 -18.74
CA ASN A 77 21.86 -14.89 -17.49
C ASN A 77 20.36 -14.69 -17.75
N ARG A 78 20.01 -13.94 -18.81
CA ARG A 78 18.61 -13.72 -19.21
C ARG A 78 17.89 -15.00 -19.63
N ARG A 79 18.62 -16.04 -20.07
CA ARG A 79 18.07 -17.35 -20.49
C ARG A 79 18.03 -18.37 -19.35
N LEU A 80 18.65 -18.07 -18.21
CA LEU A 80 18.62 -18.95 -17.05
C LEU A 80 17.23 -18.95 -16.39
N CYS A 81 16.81 -20.12 -15.91
CA CYS A 81 15.60 -20.21 -15.09
C CYS A 81 15.84 -19.58 -13.71
N SER A 82 14.77 -19.17 -13.01
CA SER A 82 14.84 -18.47 -11.72
C SER A 82 15.72 -19.19 -10.69
N LYS A 83 15.65 -20.52 -10.63
CA LYS A 83 16.45 -21.34 -9.71
C LYS A 83 17.95 -21.24 -10.00
N LYS A 84 18.34 -21.31 -11.27
CA LYS A 84 19.74 -21.14 -11.69
C LYS A 84 20.20 -19.70 -11.46
N LEU A 85 19.36 -18.71 -11.78
CA LEU A 85 19.66 -17.30 -11.49
C LEU A 85 19.90 -17.06 -10.01
N ALA A 86 19.07 -17.61 -9.13
CA ALA A 86 19.26 -17.50 -7.69
C ALA A 86 20.59 -18.11 -7.24
N THR A 87 20.99 -19.27 -7.78
CA THR A 87 22.29 -19.88 -7.48
C THR A 87 23.46 -19.01 -7.94
N VAL A 88 23.46 -18.53 -9.18
CA VAL A 88 24.55 -17.70 -9.72
C VAL A 88 24.60 -16.35 -8.99
N TRP A 89 23.45 -15.74 -8.71
CA TRP A 89 23.35 -14.52 -7.93
C TRP A 89 23.92 -14.69 -6.51
N THR A 90 23.58 -15.80 -5.85
CA THR A 90 24.09 -16.10 -4.50
C THR A 90 25.60 -16.32 -4.53
N ALA A 91 26.14 -16.94 -5.58
CA ALA A 91 27.58 -17.09 -5.76
C ALA A 91 28.29 -15.73 -5.97
N TYR A 92 27.65 -14.80 -6.70
CA TYR A 92 28.17 -13.47 -6.97
C TYR A 92 28.13 -12.53 -5.75
N THR A 93 26.99 -12.46 -5.05
CA THR A 93 26.75 -11.48 -3.98
C THR A 93 26.87 -12.03 -2.56
N LYS A 94 26.92 -13.36 -2.40
CA LYS A 94 26.75 -14.07 -1.12
C LYS A 94 25.41 -13.80 -0.42
N GLN A 95 24.44 -13.19 -1.11
CA GLN A 95 23.10 -12.95 -0.60
C GLN A 95 22.11 -13.92 -1.26
N PRO A 96 21.46 -14.80 -0.48
CA PRO A 96 20.47 -15.71 -1.03
C PRO A 96 19.20 -14.95 -1.41
N ILE A 97 18.66 -15.24 -2.59
CA ILE A 97 17.34 -14.79 -3.03
C ILE A 97 16.43 -16.00 -3.23
N SER A 98 15.14 -15.85 -2.92
CA SER A 98 14.16 -16.91 -3.19
C SER A 98 13.99 -17.08 -4.70
N ALA A 99 14.08 -18.32 -5.17
CA ALA A 99 13.78 -18.70 -6.55
C ALA A 99 12.29 -18.90 -6.79
#